data_AF-B5A7W4-F1
#
_entry.id   AF-B5A7W4-F1
#
_cell.length_a   1.000
_cell.length_b   1.000
_cell.length_c   1.000
_cell.angle_alpha   90.00
_cell.angle_beta   90.00
_cell.angle_gamma   90.00
#
_symmetry.space_group_name_H-M   'P 1'
#
loop_
_entity.id
_entity.type
_entity.pdbx_description
1 polymer ?
#
loop_
_entity_poly.entity_id
_entity_poly.type
_entity_poly.pdbx_seq_one_letter_code
_entity_poly.pdbx_strand_id
1 'polypeptide(L)' 'DAADDPAVWRNAADPARSLVIGTDKQAGIHVHDLSGRRLSFTAAPRLNNVDLRP' A
#
# COMPACT_ATOMS: atom_id res chain seq x y z
N ASP A 1 -10.04 -10.19 9.11
CA ASP A 1 -8.66 -9.98 9.56
C ASP A 1 -7.79 -10.26 8.34
N ALA A 2 -7.30 -9.21 7.67
CA ALA A 2 -6.80 -9.32 6.29
C ALA A 2 -5.71 -8.29 5.91
N ALA A 3 -5.50 -7.23 6.69
CA ALA A 3 -4.42 -6.27 6.46
C ALA A 3 -3.19 -6.73 7.25
N ASP A 4 -2.21 -7.30 6.57
CA ASP A 4 -1.10 -7.97 7.25
C ASP A 4 0.13 -7.08 7.44
N ASP A 5 0.58 -6.34 6.41
CA ASP A 5 1.78 -5.52 6.50
C ASP A 5 1.63 -4.20 5.73
N PRO A 6 1.44 -3.05 6.42
CA PRO A 6 1.47 -1.75 5.77
C PRO A 6 2.92 -1.31 5.50
N ALA A 7 3.21 -0.93 4.25
CA ALA A 7 4.44 -0.24 3.87
C ALA A 7 4.15 1.24 3.57
N VAL A 8 5.07 2.13 3.96
CA VAL A 8 5.00 3.55 3.62
C VAL A 8 6.02 3.86 2.54
N TRP A 9 5.53 4.28 1.37
CA TRP A 9 6.39 4.85 0.35
C TRP A 9 6.53 6.36 0.61
N ARG A 10 7.74 6.80 0.95
CA ARG A 10 8.05 8.22 1.18
C ARG A 10 8.39 8.89 -0.14
N ASN A 11 7.62 9.91 -0.50
CA ASN A 11 7.98 10.80 -1.59
C ASN A 11 9.02 11.82 -1.09
N ALA A 12 10.25 11.75 -1.60
CA ALA A 12 11.33 12.65 -1.18
C ALA A 12 11.16 14.09 -1.70
N ALA A 13 10.51 14.27 -2.84
CA ALA A 13 10.29 15.59 -3.44
C ALA A 13 9.12 16.34 -2.79
N ASP A 14 8.10 15.60 -2.33
CA ASP A 14 6.94 16.17 -1.62
C ASP A 14 6.41 15.17 -0.57
N PRO A 15 6.86 15.27 0.70
CA PRO A 15 6.48 14.33 1.75
C PRO A 15 4.98 14.22 1.99
N ALA A 16 4.19 15.28 1.72
CA ALA A 16 2.75 15.27 1.89
C ALA A 16 2.04 14.36 0.86
N ARG A 17 2.72 14.02 -0.24
CA ARG A 17 2.25 13.10 -1.29
C ARG A 17 2.79 11.68 -1.13
N SER A 18 3.27 11.33 0.06
CA SER A 18 3.65 9.95 0.39
C SER A 18 2.43 9.02 0.37
N LEU A 19 2.67 7.72 0.20
CA LEU A 19 1.62 6.72 0.03
C LEU A 19 1.70 5.67 1.11
N VAL A 20 0.53 5.21 1.55
CA VAL A 20 0.38 4.03 2.39
C VAL A 20 -0.05 2.88 1.49
N ILE A 21 0.74 1.81 1.48
CA ILE A 21 0.51 0.62 0.68
C ILE A 21 0.22 -0.52 1.63
N GLY A 22 -0.97 -1.11 1.52
CA GLY A 22 -1.37 -2.26 2.33
C GLY A 22 -1.59 -3.48 1.45
N THR A 23 -1.32 -4.65 1.97
CA THR A 23 -1.74 -5.92 1.39
C THR A 23 -3.00 -6.42 2.08
N ASP A 24 -4.00 -6.79 1.28
CA ASP A 24 -5.03 -7.72 1.70
C ASP A 24 -4.64 -9.11 1.18
N LYS A 25 -4.24 -10.03 2.07
CA LYS A 25 -3.76 -11.37 1.68
C LYS A 25 -4.79 -12.19 0.90
N GLN A 26 -6.07 -11.83 1.00
CA GLN A 26 -7.16 -12.49 0.29
C GLN A 26 -7.53 -11.76 -1.00
N ALA A 27 -7.32 -10.44 -1.08
CA ALA A 27 -7.83 -9.62 -2.18
C ALA A 27 -6.76 -8.98 -3.09
N GLY A 28 -5.65 -8.48 -2.56
CA GLY A 28 -4.62 -7.82 -3.37
C GLY A 28 -3.92 -6.63 -2.70
N ILE A 29 -3.43 -5.67 -3.49
CA ILE A 29 -2.71 -4.49 -3.01
C ILE A 29 -3.62 -3.28 -3.00
N HIS A 30 -3.63 -2.59 -1.86
CA HIS A 30 -4.30 -1.32 -1.64
C HIS A 30 -3.29 -0.18 -1.61
N VAL A 31 -3.60 0.92 -2.28
CA VAL A 31 -2.80 2.16 -2.23
C VAL A 31 -3.68 3.29 -1.72
N HIS A 32 -3.21 3.99 -0.70
CA HIS A 32 -3.89 5.10 -0.06
C HIS A 32 -2.98 6.33 0.01
N ASP A 33 -3.58 7.51 0.03
CA ASP A 33 -2.87 8.72 0.46
C ASP A 33 -2.77 8.80 2.00
N LEU A 34 -2.02 9.79 2.50
CA LEU A 34 -1.83 9.99 3.95
C LEU A 34 -3.12 10.36 4.70
N SER A 35 -4.20 10.74 4.00
CA SER A 35 -5.52 10.96 4.62
C SER A 35 -6.33 9.67 4.75
N GLY A 36 -5.81 8.54 4.26
CA GLY A 36 -6.47 7.23 4.26
C GLY A 36 -7.38 7.00 3.05
N ARG A 37 -7.50 7.97 2.13
CA ARG A 37 -8.31 7.81 0.93
C ARG A 37 -7.66 6.82 -0.03
N ARG A 38 -8.42 5.81 -0.46
CA ARG A 38 -7.96 4.83 -1.46
C ARG A 38 -7.76 5.50 -2.82
N LEU A 39 -6.53 5.40 -3.33
CA LEU A 39 -6.15 5.87 -4.67
C LEU A 39 -6.27 4.77 -5.71
N SER A 40 -5.89 3.54 -5.35
CA SER A 40 -5.90 2.41 -6.26
C SER A 40 -6.07 1.08 -5.50
N PHE A 41 -6.54 0.09 -6.23
CA PHE A 41 -6.59 -1.31 -5.80
C PHE A 41 -6.19 -2.19 -6.97
N THR A 42 -5.28 -3.13 -6.71
CA THR A 42 -4.87 -4.16 -7.67
C THR A 42 -5.20 -5.52 -7.09
N ALA A 43 -6.15 -6.22 -7.71
CA ALA A 43 -6.49 -7.58 -7.33
C ALA A 43 -5.32 -8.52 -7.64
N ALA A 44 -4.79 -9.17 -6.61
CA ALA A 44 -3.64 -10.06 -6.73
C ALA A 44 -3.75 -11.17 -5.66
N PRO A 45 -4.57 -12.19 -5.91
CA PRO A 45 -4.77 -13.27 -4.97
C PRO A 45 -3.47 -14.06 -4.73
N ARG A 46 -3.24 -14.51 -3.49
CA ARG A 46 -2.02 -15.19 -2.99
C ARG A 46 -0.77 -14.31 -2.81
N LEU A 47 -0.92 -13.00 -2.66
CA LEU A 47 0.17 -12.18 -2.15
C LEU A 47 0.45 -12.51 -0.68
N ASN A 48 1.73 -12.66 -0.35
CA ASN A 48 2.17 -12.83 1.03
C ASN A 48 2.76 -11.51 1.56
N ASN A 49 3.86 -11.02 0.96
CA ASN A 49 4.54 -9.80 1.41
C ASN A 49 4.79 -8.82 0.25
N VAL A 50 4.85 -7.53 0.56
CA VAL A 50 5.24 -6.43 -0.35
C VAL A 50 6.52 -5.78 0.18
N ASP A 51 7.45 -5.47 -0.72
CA ASP A 51 8.68 -4.72 -0.45
C ASP A 51 8.80 -3.56 -1.43
N LEU A 52 9.42 -2.46 -1.00
CA LEU A 52 9.71 -1.28 -1.82
C LEU A 52 11.22 -1.15 -2.00
N ARG A 53 11.67 -1.01 -3.26
CA ARG A 53 13.07 -0.75 -3.58
C ARG A 53 13.28 0.68 -4.07
N PRO A 54 14.40 1.34 -3.72
CA PRO A 54 14.72 2.70 -4.16
C PRO A 54 15.01 2.80 -5.66
#